data_AF-A0A444R017-F1
#
_entry.id   AF-A0A444R017-F1
#
_cell.length_a   1.000
_cell.length_b   1.000
_cell.length_c   1.000
_cell.angle_alpha   90.00
_cell.angle_beta   90.00
_cell.angle_gamma   90.00
#
_symmetry.space_group_name_H-M   'P 1'
#
loop_
_entity.id
_entity.type
_entity.pdbx_description
1 polymer ?
#
loop_
_entity_poly.entity_id
_entity_poly.type
_entity_poly.pdbx_seq_one_letter_code
_entity_poly.pdbx_strand_id
1 'polypeptide(L)'
;MFKEIFTRLIRHLPSRLVHRDPLPGAQQTVNTAVPPSLSAHCLKMAVMPEEELWKTFDTHPEGLNQAEVESAREQHGENKLPAQQPSPWWVHLWVCYRNP
;
A
#
# COMPACT_ATOMS: atom_id res chain seq x y z
N MET A 1 -29.87 13.95 -2.47
CA MET A 1 -30.83 13.86 -1.35
C MET A 1 -30.33 13.01 -0.17
N PHE A 2 -30.01 11.72 -0.33
CA PHE A 2 -29.57 10.87 0.80
C PHE A 2 -28.25 11.33 1.47
N LYS A 3 -27.28 11.78 0.66
CA LYS A 3 -26.00 12.32 1.17
C LYS A 3 -26.19 13.54 2.08
N GLU A 4 -27.00 14.52 1.69
CA GLU A 4 -27.21 15.74 2.49
C GLU A 4 -27.91 15.49 3.82
N ILE A 5 -28.87 14.57 3.84
CA ILE A 5 -29.58 14.17 5.06
C ILE A 5 -28.58 13.48 6.02
N PHE A 6 -27.74 12.59 5.50
CA PHE A 6 -26.72 11.90 6.27
C PHE A 6 -25.66 12.87 6.82
N THR A 7 -25.21 13.85 6.02
CA THR A 7 -24.26 14.87 6.45
C THR A 7 -24.85 15.85 7.47
N ARG A 8 -26.15 16.13 7.46
CA ARG A 8 -26.81 16.87 8.55
C ARG A 8 -26.82 16.05 9.83
N LEU A 9 -27.25 14.79 9.78
CA LEU A 9 -27.34 13.91 10.95
C LEU A 9 -25.98 13.71 11.66
N ILE A 10 -24.91 13.55 10.87
CA ILE A 10 -23.55 13.31 11.36
C ILE A 10 -22.90 14.55 12.00
N ARG A 11 -23.29 15.77 11.61
CA ARG A 11 -22.69 17.02 12.13
C ARG A 11 -22.92 17.26 13.62
N HIS A 12 -23.92 16.60 14.20
CA HIS A 12 -24.29 16.74 15.61
C HIS A 12 -23.69 15.63 16.49
N LEU A 13 -23.14 14.60 15.87
CA LEU A 13 -22.45 13.54 16.58
C LEU A 13 -21.06 14.04 16.99
N PRO A 14 -20.61 13.77 18.23
CA PRO A 14 -19.25 14.06 18.67
C PRO A 14 -18.26 13.58 17.62
N SER A 15 -17.28 14.42 17.24
CA SER A 15 -16.32 14.09 16.18
C SER A 15 -15.70 12.71 16.38
N ARG A 16 -15.40 12.29 17.61
CA ARG A 16 -14.92 10.94 17.95
C ARG A 16 -15.79 9.76 17.46
N LEU A 17 -17.10 9.94 17.25
CA LEU A 17 -18.02 8.88 16.83
C LEU A 17 -18.17 8.79 15.30
N VAL A 18 -17.70 9.80 14.58
CA VAL A 18 -17.93 9.97 13.12
C VAL A 18 -16.65 10.24 12.35
N HIS A 19 -15.63 10.77 13.02
CA HIS A 19 -14.27 10.76 12.54
C HIS A 19 -13.75 9.34 12.70
N ARG A 20 -13.39 8.73 11.57
CA ARG A 20 -12.50 7.58 11.59
C ARG A 20 -11.15 8.12 12.00
N ASP A 21 -10.87 8.14 13.29
CA ASP A 21 -9.49 8.33 13.73
C ASP A 21 -8.67 7.27 12.97
N PRO A 22 -7.61 7.68 12.26
CA PRO A 22 -6.73 6.72 11.62
C PRO A 22 -6.33 5.74 12.72
N LEU A 23 -6.49 4.43 12.43
CA LEU A 23 -6.15 3.36 13.36
C LEU A 23 -4.85 3.71 14.09
N PRO A 24 -4.71 3.49 15.40
CA PRO A 24 -3.43 3.64 16.08
C PRO A 24 -2.34 2.89 15.30
N GLY A 25 -1.38 3.62 14.72
CA GLY A 25 -0.34 3.09 13.82
C GLY A 25 -0.52 3.43 12.33
N ALA A 26 -1.71 3.79 11.85
CA ALA A 26 -1.96 4.19 10.46
C ALA A 26 -1.32 5.54 10.09
N GLN A 27 -1.01 6.40 11.06
CA GLN A 27 -0.23 7.62 10.82
C GLN A 27 1.26 7.35 10.58
N GLN A 28 1.78 6.18 10.94
CA GLN A 28 3.20 5.87 10.80
C GLN A 28 3.59 5.59 9.34
N THR A 29 2.66 5.16 8.49
CA THR A 29 2.94 4.86 7.07
C THR A 29 2.75 6.04 6.13
N VAL A 30 2.01 7.08 6.55
CA VAL A 30 1.69 8.23 5.67
C VAL A 30 2.78 9.30 5.68
N ASN A 31 3.65 9.32 6.70
CA ASN A 31 4.64 10.38 6.90
C ASN A 31 6.10 9.93 6.70
N THR A 32 6.36 8.71 6.23
CA THR A 32 7.73 8.31 5.86
C THR A 32 8.12 8.99 4.56
N ALA A 33 9.04 9.94 4.64
CA ALA A 33 9.59 10.60 3.47
C ALA A 33 10.21 9.57 2.52
N VAL A 34 9.81 9.62 1.25
CA VAL A 34 10.36 8.75 0.21
C VAL A 34 11.86 9.00 0.09
N PRO A 35 12.71 7.96 0.13
CA PRO A 35 14.15 8.14 -0.04
C PRO A 35 14.45 8.81 -1.40
N PRO A 36 15.28 9.86 -1.46
CA PRO A 36 15.63 10.53 -2.71
C PRO A 36 16.24 9.58 -3.75
N SER A 37 16.95 8.54 -3.29
CA SER A 37 17.51 7.48 -4.13
C SER A 37 16.45 6.72 -4.90
N LEU A 38 15.27 6.47 -4.30
CA LEU A 38 14.17 5.77 -4.95
C LEU A 38 13.58 6.63 -6.05
N SER A 39 13.30 7.91 -5.77
CA SER A 39 12.77 8.84 -6.77
C SER A 39 13.73 9.02 -7.95
N ALA A 40 15.04 9.18 -7.68
CA ALA A 40 16.05 9.27 -8.72
C ALA A 40 16.13 8.00 -9.58
N HIS A 41 16.04 6.82 -8.95
CA HIS A 41 16.00 5.55 -9.66
C HIS A 41 14.76 5.43 -10.56
N CYS A 42 13.56 5.73 -10.04
CA CYS A 42 12.33 5.69 -10.82
C CYS A 42 12.38 6.63 -12.04
N LEU A 43 12.90 7.85 -11.87
CA LEU A 43 13.06 8.80 -12.98
C LEU A 43 14.05 8.28 -14.04
N LYS A 44 15.16 7.66 -13.61
CA LYS A 44 16.12 7.04 -14.53
C LYS A 44 15.47 5.92 -15.34
N MET A 45 14.69 5.04 -14.71
CA MET A 45 14.01 3.94 -15.40
C MET A 45 12.91 4.44 -16.34
N ALA A 46 12.19 5.50 -15.98
CA ALA A 46 11.08 6.03 -16.78
C ALA A 46 11.51 6.62 -18.14
N VAL A 47 12.75 7.07 -18.28
CA VAL A 47 13.29 7.65 -19.52
C VAL A 47 14.20 6.68 -20.30
N MET A 48 14.47 5.50 -19.74
CA MET A 48 15.34 4.50 -20.34
C MET A 48 14.64 3.83 -21.54
N PRO A 49 15.36 3.58 -22.66
CA PRO A 49 14.79 2.86 -23.79
C PRO A 49 14.48 1.40 -23.41
N GLU A 50 13.48 0.83 -24.08
CA GLU A 50 12.93 -0.50 -23.77
C GLU A 50 13.99 -1.62 -23.81
N GLU A 51 14.90 -1.59 -24.79
CA GLU A 51 15.98 -2.58 -24.89
C GLU A 51 16.96 -2.54 -23.71
N GLU A 52 17.21 -1.35 -23.15
CA GLU A 52 18.05 -1.19 -21.96
C GLU A 52 17.29 -1.60 -20.69
N LEU A 53 15.98 -1.34 -20.64
CA LEU A 53 15.10 -1.80 -19.57
C LEU A 53 15.12 -3.33 -19.45
N TRP A 54 15.04 -4.03 -20.59
CA TRP A 54 15.09 -5.50 -20.65
C TRP A 54 16.37 -6.05 -20.08
N LYS A 55 17.52 -5.46 -20.45
CA LYS A 55 18.81 -5.84 -19.87
C LYS A 55 18.93 -5.48 -18.40
N THR A 56 18.35 -4.36 -17.98
CA THR A 56 18.45 -3.87 -16.59
C THR A 56 17.66 -4.76 -15.63
N PHE A 57 16.51 -5.28 -16.06
CA PHE A 57 15.63 -6.11 -15.25
C PHE A 57 15.74 -7.62 -15.55
N ASP A 58 16.65 -8.02 -16.44
CA ASP A 58 16.81 -9.40 -16.91
C ASP A 58 15.47 -9.97 -17.45
N THR A 59 14.81 -9.19 -18.29
CA THR A 59 13.52 -9.52 -18.89
C THR A 59 13.60 -9.56 -20.40
N HIS A 60 12.52 -10.02 -21.02
CA HIS A 60 12.41 -10.22 -22.46
C HIS A 60 11.05 -9.71 -22.96
N PRO A 61 10.93 -9.32 -24.24
CA PRO A 61 9.68 -8.83 -24.81
C PRO A 61 8.54 -9.88 -24.79
N GLU A 62 8.88 -11.17 -24.82
CA GLU A 62 7.93 -12.28 -24.69
C GLU A 62 7.47 -12.56 -23.24
N GLY A 63 8.09 -11.89 -22.27
CA GLY A 63 7.88 -12.10 -20.84
C GLY A 63 8.89 -13.07 -20.21
N LEU A 64 8.72 -13.31 -18.91
CA LEU A 64 9.54 -14.27 -18.16
C LEU A 64 9.00 -15.69 -18.35
N ASN A 65 9.90 -16.65 -18.46
CA ASN A 65 9.55 -18.06 -18.40
C ASN A 65 9.26 -18.50 -16.95
N GLN A 66 8.73 -19.72 -16.79
CA GLN A 66 8.35 -20.20 -15.46
C GLN A 66 9.55 -20.32 -14.50
N ALA A 67 10.71 -20.78 -14.98
CA ALA A 67 11.91 -20.94 -14.15
C ALA A 67 12.46 -19.58 -13.69
N GLU A 68 12.42 -18.57 -14.55
CA GLU A 68 12.81 -17.19 -14.21
C GLU A 68 11.85 -16.57 -13.21
N VAL A 69 10.54 -16.81 -13.33
CA VAL A 69 9.56 -16.35 -12.34
C VAL A 69 9.80 -17.02 -10.98
N GLU A 70 10.12 -18.30 -10.96
CA GLU A 70 10.45 -19.04 -9.74
C GLU A 70 11.73 -18.48 -9.11
N SER A 71 12.79 -18.27 -9.89
CA SER A 71 14.05 -17.67 -9.43
C SER A 71 13.85 -16.25 -8.89
N ALA A 72 13.09 -15.41 -9.59
CA ALA A 72 12.79 -14.05 -9.15
C ALA A 72 11.98 -14.02 -7.84
N ARG A 73 11.07 -14.98 -7.65
CA ARG A 73 10.31 -15.12 -6.39
C ARG A 73 11.19 -15.60 -5.24
N GLU A 74 12.17 -16.46 -5.50
CA GLU A 74 13.14 -16.88 -4.48
C GLU A 74 14.02 -15.70 -4.04
N GLN A 75 14.44 -14.86 -4.99
CA GLN A 75 15.31 -13.71 -4.72
C GLN A 75 14.57 -12.52 -4.06
N HIS A 76 13.37 -12.20 -4.54
CA HIS A 76 12.65 -10.99 -4.14
C HIS A 76 11.46 -11.24 -3.21
N GLY A 77 11.04 -12.50 -3.06
CA GLY A 77 9.83 -12.86 -2.32
C GLY A 77 8.55 -12.56 -3.09
N GLU A 78 7.42 -12.78 -2.42
CA GLU A 78 6.11 -12.46 -2.99
C GLU A 78 5.84 -10.95 -2.96
N ASN A 79 5.27 -10.41 -4.04
CA ASN A 79 4.80 -9.03 -4.10
C ASN A 79 3.50 -8.84 -3.28
N LYS A 80 3.60 -8.92 -1.96
CA LYS A 80 2.49 -8.72 -1.01
C LYS A 80 2.89 -7.66 0.00
N LEU A 81 2.03 -6.66 0.16
CA LEU A 81 2.21 -5.67 1.22
C LEU A 81 1.68 -6.24 2.53
N PRO A 82 2.35 -6.02 3.68
CA PRO A 82 1.86 -6.49 4.98
C PRO A 82 0.42 -6.06 5.28
N ALA A 83 0.04 -4.85 4.88
CA ALA A 83 -1.30 -4.29 5.08
C ALA A 83 -2.40 -4.98 4.24
N GLN A 84 -2.05 -5.79 3.24
CA GLN A 84 -3.02 -6.57 2.45
C GLN A 84 -3.46 -7.84 3.16
N GLN A 85 -2.75 -8.28 4.21
CA GLN A 85 -3.18 -9.44 4.98
C GLN A 85 -4.34 -9.05 5.91
N PRO A 86 -5.45 -9.82 5.94
CA PRO A 86 -6.52 -9.55 6.88
C PRO A 86 -5.97 -9.66 8.30
N SER A 87 -6.25 -8.64 9.12
CA SER A 87 -5.93 -8.73 10.54
C SER A 87 -6.66 -9.93 11.15
N PRO A 88 -6.02 -10.70 12.05
CA PRO A 88 -6.72 -11.73 12.79
C PRO A 88 -7.96 -11.16 13.48
N TRP A 89 -9.07 -11.90 13.50
CA TRP A 89 -10.36 -11.41 14.00
C TRP A 89 -10.28 -10.90 15.46
N TRP A 90 -9.41 -11.47 16.29
CA TRP A 90 -9.21 -11.03 17.68
C TRP A 90 -8.49 -9.69 17.77
N VAL A 91 -7.56 -9.38 16.85
CA VAL A 91 -6.92 -8.04 16.74
C VAL A 91 -7.99 -7.01 16.37
N HIS A 92 -8.85 -7.36 15.41
CA HIS A 92 -9.95 -6.52 15.00
C HIS A 92 -10.92 -6.25 16.16
N LEU A 93 -11.27 -7.26 16.96
CA LEU A 93 -12.08 -7.07 18.17
C LEU A 93 -11.41 -6.16 19.20
N TRP A 94 -10.12 -6.38 19.49
CA TRP A 94 -9.37 -5.53 20.43
C TRP A 94 -9.41 -4.07 20.00
N VAL A 95 -9.17 -3.78 18.71
CA VAL A 95 -9.24 -2.43 18.15
C VAL A 95 -10.63 -1.81 18.34
N CYS A 96 -11.71 -2.58 18.17
CA CYS A 96 -13.08 -2.08 18.33
C CYS A 96 -13.45 -1.68 19.78
N TYR A 97 -12.81 -2.28 20.78
CA TYR A 97 -13.14 -2.07 22.20
C TYR A 97 -12.04 -1.40 23.01
N ARG A 98 -10.89 -1.08 22.38
CA ARG A 98 -9.83 -0.30 23.00
C ARG A 98 -10.36 1.11 23.30
N ASN A 99 -10.35 1.50 24.58
CA ASN A 99 -10.64 2.88 24.97
C ASN A 99 -9.58 3.82 24.35
N PRO A 100 -9.99 4.95 23.75
CA PRO A 100 -9.09 5.91 23.12
C PRO A 100 -8.09 6.52 24.12
#